data_AF-A0A7S4MM09-F1
#
_entry.id   AF-A0A7S4MM09-F1
#
_cell.length_a   1.000
_cell.length_b   1.000
_cell.length_c   1.000
_cell.angle_alpha   90.00
_cell.angle_beta   90.00
_cell.angle_gamma   90.00
#
_symmetry.space_group_name_H-M   'P 1'
#
loop_
_entity.id
_entity.type
_entity.pdbx_description
1 polymer ?
#
loop_
_entity_poly.entity_id
_entity_poly.type
_entity_poly.pdbx_seq_one_letter_code
_entity_poly.pdbx_strand_id
1 'polypeptide(L)'
;MLYPFARDSEFATLKPKAIEALQEIQPFEITFSEFSYFQHGKKSSTLWLNPQENGAASSSLKRLETQLLKAFPQCDDLAKRGNGFVPHLTVGQFKGQPQVEQYQAKFQGTWK
;
A
#
# COMPACT_ATOMS: atom_id res chain seq x y z
N MET A 1 -5.25 -0.48 -0.60
CA MET A 1 -5.43 0.63 -1.55
C MET A 1 -6.67 1.41 -1.16
N LEU A 2 -7.86 0.81 -1.20
CA LEU A 2 -9.09 1.38 -0.62
C LEU A 2 -9.59 0.53 0.55
N TYR A 3 -10.32 1.14 1.50
CA TYR A 3 -11.03 0.45 2.59
C TYR A 3 -12.20 1.33 3.07
N PRO A 4 -13.38 0.78 3.43
CA PRO A 4 -13.75 -0.64 3.45
C PRO A 4 -13.86 -1.32 2.07
N PHE A 5 -13.88 -2.66 2.06
CA PHE A 5 -14.07 -3.46 0.85
C PHE A 5 -15.55 -3.60 0.50
N ALA A 6 -15.84 -3.62 -0.81
CA ALA A 6 -17.16 -3.99 -1.32
C ALA A 6 -17.42 -5.50 -1.16
N ARG A 7 -18.69 -5.89 -1.13
CA ARG A 7 -19.09 -7.30 -1.13
C ARG A 7 -19.02 -7.87 -2.53
N ASP A 8 -18.77 -9.17 -2.65
CA ASP A 8 -18.69 -9.87 -3.94
C ASP A 8 -19.95 -9.68 -4.80
N SER A 9 -21.13 -9.63 -4.18
CA SER A 9 -22.41 -9.37 -4.87
C SER A 9 -22.47 -8.03 -5.60
N GLU A 10 -21.60 -7.09 -5.24
CA GLU A 10 -21.55 -5.74 -5.80
C GLU A 10 -20.53 -5.63 -6.95
N PHE A 11 -19.66 -6.63 -7.15
CA PHE A 11 -18.53 -6.55 -8.10
C PHE A 11 -18.98 -6.36 -9.55
N ALA A 12 -20.06 -7.01 -9.96
CA ALA A 12 -20.60 -6.85 -11.32
C ALA A 12 -20.92 -5.38 -11.64
N THR A 13 -21.40 -4.63 -10.64
CA THR A 13 -21.75 -3.20 -10.76
C THR A 13 -20.54 -2.28 -10.57
N LEU A 14 -19.60 -2.64 -9.70
CA LEU A 14 -18.46 -1.79 -9.34
C LEU A 14 -17.28 -1.92 -10.30
N LYS A 15 -17.07 -3.10 -10.91
CA LYS A 15 -15.95 -3.35 -11.83
C LYS A 15 -15.92 -2.37 -13.00
N PRO A 16 -17.02 -2.10 -13.73
CA PRO A 16 -17.01 -1.14 -14.83
C PRO A 16 -16.58 0.27 -14.38
N LYS A 17 -17.04 0.71 -13.20
CA LYS A 17 -16.66 2.01 -12.61
C LYS A 17 -15.16 2.09 -12.29
N ALA A 18 -14.58 0.99 -11.80
CA ALA A 18 -13.14 0.93 -11.55
C ALA A 18 -12.33 0.98 -12.84
N ILE A 19 -12.79 0.30 -13.90
CA ILE A 19 -12.15 0.34 -15.23
C ILE A 19 -12.18 1.77 -15.78
N GLU A 20 -13.33 2.42 -15.76
CA GLU A 20 -13.51 3.80 -16.21
C GLU A 20 -12.63 4.77 -15.41
N ALA A 21 -12.60 4.66 -14.08
CA ALA A 21 -11.79 5.52 -13.22
C ALA A 21 -10.28 5.40 -13.47
N LEU A 22 -9.83 4.25 -13.98
CA LEU A 22 -8.43 3.94 -14.23
C LEU A 22 -8.01 4.09 -15.69
N GLN A 23 -8.92 4.46 -16.61
CA GLN A 23 -8.62 4.52 -18.05
C GLN A 23 -7.46 5.45 -18.41
N GLU A 24 -7.30 6.55 -17.65
CA GLU A 24 -6.26 7.56 -17.84
C GLU A 24 -4.94 7.25 -17.10
N ILE A 25 -4.90 6.15 -16.34
CA ILE A 25 -3.68 5.72 -15.65
C ILE A 25 -2.83 4.92 -16.63
N GLN A 26 -1.74 5.53 -17.08
CA GLN A 26 -0.73 4.84 -17.86
C GLN A 26 0.06 3.85 -16.98
N PRO A 27 0.54 2.73 -17.54
CA PRO A 27 1.49 1.87 -16.85
C PRO A 27 2.71 2.64 -16.36
N PHE A 28 3.20 2.28 -15.18
CA PHE A 28 4.37 2.89 -14.54
C PHE A 28 5.24 1.80 -13.93
N GLU A 29 6.52 2.09 -13.77
CA GLU A 29 7.49 1.21 -13.13
C GLU A 29 7.70 1.63 -11.67
N ILE A 30 7.80 0.64 -10.78
CA ILE A 30 8.20 0.84 -9.40
C ILE A 30 9.32 -0.12 -9.05
N THR A 31 10.23 0.35 -8.20
CA THR A 31 11.31 -0.47 -7.65
C THR A 31 11.08 -0.63 -6.15
N PHE A 32 11.36 -1.83 -5.64
CA PHE A 32 11.35 -2.12 -4.21
C PHE A 32 12.78 -2.26 -3.73
N SER A 33 13.40 -1.17 -3.29
CA SER A 33 14.81 -1.11 -2.87
C SER A 33 14.98 -1.03 -1.34
N GLU A 34 13.93 -0.58 -0.64
CA GLU A 34 13.99 -0.27 0.79
C GLU A 34 12.94 -1.02 1.58
N PHE A 35 13.35 -1.57 2.73
CA PHE A 35 12.46 -2.11 3.74
C PHE A 35 12.12 -1.05 4.79
N SER A 36 10.88 -1.13 5.27
CA SER A 36 10.40 -0.40 6.44
C SER A 36 9.38 -1.26 7.17
N TYR A 37 8.82 -0.75 8.26
CA TYR A 37 7.84 -1.50 9.04
C TYR A 37 6.75 -0.62 9.65
N PHE A 38 5.60 -1.24 9.92
CA PHE A 38 4.56 -0.68 10.77
C PHE A 38 4.58 -1.35 12.13
N GLN A 39 4.42 -0.57 13.19
CA GLN A 39 4.23 -1.08 14.53
C GLN A 39 2.73 -1.17 14.86
N HIS A 40 2.24 -2.36 15.20
CA HIS A 40 0.86 -2.62 15.61
C HIS A 40 0.83 -3.00 17.11
N GLY A 41 0.76 -1.98 17.97
CA GLY A 41 0.83 -2.19 19.43
C GLY A 41 2.17 -2.79 19.86
N LYS A 42 2.24 -3.39 21.05
CA LYS A 42 3.53 -3.87 21.61
C LYS A 42 4.02 -5.22 21.05
N LYS A 43 3.11 -6.03 20.48
CA LYS A 43 3.35 -7.44 20.17
C LYS A 43 3.18 -7.82 18.69
N SER A 44 3.03 -6.84 17.80
CA SER A 44 2.84 -7.08 16.38
C SER A 44 3.48 -5.97 15.55
N SER A 45 4.20 -6.36 14.50
CA SER A 45 4.81 -5.45 13.54
C SER A 45 4.74 -6.07 12.16
N THR A 46 4.57 -5.24 11.13
CA THR A 46 4.53 -5.67 9.73
C THR A 46 5.75 -5.13 9.02
N LEU A 47 6.60 -6.01 8.47
CA LEU A 47 7.69 -5.62 7.58
C LEU A 47 7.17 -5.49 6.16
N TRP A 48 7.60 -4.47 5.45
CA TRP A 48 7.16 -4.20 4.10
C TRP A 48 8.24 -3.52 3.26
N LEU A 49 8.12 -3.65 1.94
CA LEU A 49 8.95 -2.96 0.96
C LEU A 49 8.28 -1.67 0.52
N ASN A 50 9.08 -0.60 0.45
CA ASN A 50 8.67 0.73 0.02
C ASN A 50 8.75 0.82 -1.52
N PRO A 51 7.63 1.02 -2.23
CA PRO A 51 7.65 1.20 -3.68
C PRO A 51 8.17 2.59 -4.04
N GLN A 52 9.20 2.63 -4.89
CA GLN A 52 9.85 3.86 -5.33
C GLN A 52 9.76 4.07 -6.84
N GLU A 53 9.68 5.33 -7.25
CA GLU A 53 9.84 5.81 -8.62
C GLU A 53 11.03 6.76 -8.63
N ASN A 54 12.03 6.52 -9.48
CA ASN A 54 13.22 7.37 -9.61
C ASN A 54 13.91 7.67 -8.26
N GLY A 55 13.95 6.69 -7.34
CA GLY A 55 14.58 6.82 -6.02
C GLY A 55 13.77 7.61 -4.98
N ALA A 56 12.51 7.94 -5.25
CA ALA A 56 11.60 8.58 -4.29
C ALA A 56 10.31 7.76 -4.12
N ALA A 57 9.53 8.05 -3.08
CA ALA A 57 8.25 7.36 -2.87
C ALA A 57 7.32 7.48 -4.09
N SER A 58 6.73 6.35 -4.53
CA SER A 58 5.90 6.29 -5.75
C SER A 58 4.72 7.28 -5.71
N SER A 59 4.73 8.20 -6.67
CA SER A 59 3.66 9.16 -6.89
C SER A 59 2.49 8.55 -7.65
N SER A 60 2.77 7.59 -8.55
CA SER A 60 1.73 6.94 -9.37
C SER A 60 0.81 6.06 -8.55
N LEU A 61 1.33 5.36 -7.53
CA LEU A 61 0.49 4.57 -6.62
C LEU A 61 -0.48 5.47 -5.83
N LYS A 62 -0.04 6.66 -5.41
CA LYS A 62 -0.92 7.64 -4.76
C LYS A 62 -1.96 8.19 -5.73
N ARG A 63 -1.56 8.52 -6.97
CA ARG A 63 -2.49 8.97 -8.01
C ARG A 63 -3.55 7.91 -8.31
N LEU A 64 -3.15 6.64 -8.40
CA LEU A 64 -4.03 5.52 -8.65
C LEU A 64 -5.07 5.40 -7.51
N GLU A 65 -4.61 5.43 -6.24
CA GLU A 65 -5.53 5.42 -5.09
C GLU A 65 -6.49 6.62 -5.12
N THR A 66 -6.01 7.81 -5.43
CA THR A 66 -6.85 9.02 -5.51
C THR A 66 -7.93 8.91 -6.60
N GLN A 67 -7.62 8.32 -7.76
CA GLN A 67 -8.63 8.11 -8.81
C GLN A 67 -9.69 7.10 -8.38
N LEU A 68 -9.27 5.99 -7.75
CA LEU A 68 -10.21 5.01 -7.21
C LEU A 68 -11.07 5.61 -6.10
N LEU A 69 -10.50 6.42 -5.21
CA LEU A 69 -11.24 7.04 -4.11
C LEU A 69 -12.33 8.01 -4.61
N LYS A 70 -12.06 8.74 -5.71
CA LYS A 70 -13.09 9.57 -6.37
C LYS A 70 -14.26 8.75 -6.90
N ALA A 71 -13.98 7.55 -7.45
CA ALA A 71 -15.01 6.65 -7.96
C ALA A 71 -15.76 5.90 -6.84
N PHE A 72 -15.11 5.71 -5.69
CA PHE A 72 -15.64 4.97 -4.53
C PHE A 72 -15.46 5.79 -3.24
N PRO A 73 -16.17 6.93 -3.10
CA PRO A 73 -15.98 7.85 -1.98
C PRO A 73 -16.34 7.25 -0.62
N GLN A 74 -17.10 6.15 -0.58
CA GLN A 74 -17.40 5.40 0.64
C GLN A 74 -16.21 4.57 1.16
N CYS A 75 -15.16 4.39 0.36
CA CYS A 75 -13.98 3.59 0.71
C CYS A 75 -12.83 4.48 1.22
N ASP A 76 -13.12 5.41 2.14
CA ASP A 76 -12.23 6.50 2.57
C ASP A 76 -11.58 6.31 3.95
N ASP A 77 -11.73 5.15 4.59
CA ASP A 77 -11.19 4.88 5.93
C ASP A 77 -9.67 5.02 5.97
N LEU A 78 -8.96 4.56 4.92
CA LEU A 78 -7.51 4.74 4.84
C LEU A 78 -7.12 6.20 4.69
N ALA A 79 -7.86 6.96 3.87
CA ALA A 79 -7.63 8.39 3.67
C ALA A 79 -7.88 9.19 4.96
N LYS A 80 -8.85 8.78 5.78
CA LYS A 80 -9.17 9.39 7.08
C LYS A 80 -8.20 9.00 8.21
N ARG A 81 -7.38 7.96 8.01
CA ARG A 81 -6.56 7.39 9.09
C ARG A 81 -5.12 7.86 9.04
N GLY A 82 -4.66 8.51 10.10
CA GLY A 82 -3.24 8.79 10.34
C GLY A 82 -2.56 9.47 9.15
N ASN A 83 -1.59 8.80 8.54
CA ASN A 83 -0.82 9.31 7.38
C ASN A 83 -1.52 9.07 6.02
N GLY A 84 -2.79 8.68 6.01
CA GLY A 84 -3.51 8.33 4.79
C GLY A 84 -3.10 6.97 4.23
N PHE A 85 -3.31 6.79 2.92
CA PHE A 85 -2.80 5.62 2.20
C PHE A 85 -1.26 5.64 2.10
N VAL A 86 -0.62 4.67 2.75
CA VAL A 86 0.83 4.40 2.62
C VAL A 86 1.02 3.20 1.69
N PRO A 87 1.49 3.38 0.45
CA PRO A 87 1.74 2.27 -0.47
C PRO A 87 2.89 1.41 0.06
N HIS A 88 2.72 0.09 0.07
CA HIS A 88 3.70 -0.86 0.58
C HIS A 88 3.42 -2.26 0.05
N LEU A 89 4.46 -3.10 0.00
CA LEU A 89 4.33 -4.54 -0.22
C LEU A 89 4.68 -5.26 1.09
N THR A 90 3.69 -5.82 1.78
CA THR A 90 3.94 -6.61 2.99
C THR A 90 4.73 -7.87 2.66
N VAL A 91 5.80 -8.12 3.41
CA VAL A 91 6.70 -9.28 3.23
C VAL A 91 6.82 -10.14 4.49
N GLY A 92 6.32 -9.67 5.63
CA GLY A 92 6.30 -10.48 6.86
C GLY A 92 5.63 -9.80 8.04
N GLN A 93 5.25 -10.62 9.02
CA GLN A 93 4.72 -10.17 10.31
C GLN A 93 5.57 -10.72 11.45
N PHE A 94 5.82 -9.90 12.47
CA PHE A 94 6.75 -10.17 13.57
C PHE A 94 6.11 -9.83 14.91
N LYS A 95 6.63 -10.42 16.00
CA LYS A 95 6.06 -10.29 17.36
C LYS A 95 6.29 -8.92 18.01
N GLY A 96 6.88 -7.95 17.34
CA GLY A 96 7.13 -6.62 17.88
C GLY A 96 8.38 -5.97 17.32
N GLN A 97 8.59 -4.72 17.74
CA GLN A 97 9.62 -3.83 17.20
C GLN A 97 11.04 -4.44 17.17
N PRO A 98 11.57 -5.04 18.26
CA PRO A 98 12.94 -5.53 18.26
C PRO A 98 13.19 -6.62 17.22
N GLN A 99 12.17 -7.46 16.97
CA GLN A 99 12.29 -8.54 16.00
C GLN A 99 12.21 -8.00 14.57
N VAL A 100 11.27 -7.10 14.27
CA VAL A 100 11.15 -6.58 12.90
C VAL A 100 12.37 -5.76 12.49
N GLU A 101 12.98 -4.99 13.40
CA GLU A 101 14.21 -4.24 13.14
C GLU A 101 15.39 -5.16 12.83
N GLN A 102 15.52 -6.28 13.55
CA GLN A 102 16.54 -7.30 13.26
C GLN A 102 16.40 -7.86 11.84
N TYR A 103 15.17 -8.20 11.42
CA TYR A 103 14.93 -8.74 10.09
C TYR A 103 15.01 -7.68 9.00
N GLN A 104 14.59 -6.44 9.28
CA GLN A 104 14.77 -5.30 8.38
C GLN A 104 16.25 -5.10 8.05
N ALA A 105 17.10 -4.99 9.08
CA ALA A 105 18.55 -4.81 8.89
C ALA A 105 19.18 -5.97 8.13
N LYS A 106 18.80 -7.22 8.48
CA LYS A 106 19.27 -8.42 7.80
C LYS A 106 18.91 -8.42 6.31
N PHE A 107 17.65 -8.15 5.98
CA PHE A 107 17.20 -8.20 4.60
C PHE A 107 17.72 -7.01 3.79
N GLN A 108 17.70 -5.81 4.34
CA GLN A 108 18.23 -4.62 3.66
C GLN A 108 19.69 -4.79 3.23
N GLY A 109 20.52 -5.45 4.05
CA GLY A 109 21.94 -5.69 3.72
C GLY A 109 22.20 -6.67 2.57
N THR A 110 21.18 -7.41 2.12
CA THR A 110 21.31 -8.41 1.04
C THR A 110 20.37 -8.16 -0.14
N TRP A 111 19.50 -7.15 -0.02
CA TRP A 111 18.49 -6.82 -1.01
C TRP A 111 19.10 -6.05 -2.17
N LYS A 112 18.65 -6.36 -3.39
CA LYS A 112 19.11 -5.76 -4.64
C LYS A 112 17.94 -5.17 -5.39
#